data_AF-A0A6I0DC65-F1
#
_entry.id   AF-A0A6I0DC65-F1
#
_cell.length_a   1.000
_cell.length_b   1.000
_cell.length_c   1.000
_cell.angle_alpha   90.00
_cell.angle_beta   90.00
_cell.angle_gamma   90.00
#
_symmetry.space_group_name_H-M   'P 1'
#
loop_
_entity.id
_entity.type
_entity.pdbx_description
1 polymer ?
#
loop_
_entity_poly.entity_id
_entity_poly.type
_entity_poly.pdbx_seq_one_letter_code
_entity_poly.pdbx_strand_id
1 'polypeptide(L)'
;MASFLSDRWQSQALAVFAVREILEKPLADESPQSRIKQIGMVNILYMMHQAHEPLTLANVMVFTGMTRGGVIETMESLVQRGILTETMGKNSMGRGTARQFEFAPEVFAQIRSVG
;
A
#
# COMPACT_ATOMS: atom_id res chain seq x y z
N MET A 1 -19.77 -5.80 17.58
CA MET A 1 -19.24 -7.13 17.21
C MET A 1 -19.22 -7.40 15.70
N ALA A 2 -19.73 -6.51 14.85
CA ALA A 2 -19.57 -6.62 13.39
C ALA A 2 -18.17 -6.21 12.86
N SER A 3 -17.42 -5.39 13.61
CA SER A 3 -16.14 -4.80 13.18
C SER A 3 -14.97 -5.79 13.06
N PHE A 4 -14.76 -6.67 14.04
CA PHE A 4 -13.60 -7.57 14.01
C PHE A 4 -13.65 -8.62 12.87
N LEU A 5 -14.86 -9.02 12.47
CA LEU A 5 -15.04 -9.94 11.33
C LEU A 5 -14.86 -9.21 10.00
N SER A 6 -15.31 -7.96 9.87
CA SER A 6 -15.08 -7.16 8.67
C SER A 6 -13.59 -6.88 8.47
N ASP A 7 -12.85 -6.59 9.54
CA ASP A 7 -11.44 -6.19 9.45
C ASP A 7 -10.55 -7.39 9.11
N ARG A 8 -10.82 -8.56 9.71
CA ARG A 8 -10.16 -9.82 9.35
C ARG A 8 -10.47 -10.26 7.92
N TRP A 9 -11.74 -10.15 7.51
CA TRP A 9 -12.17 -10.45 6.15
C TRP A 9 -11.46 -9.54 5.13
N GLN A 10 -11.44 -8.23 5.38
CA GLN A 10 -10.78 -7.27 4.50
C GLN A 10 -9.26 -7.51 4.44
N SER A 11 -8.63 -7.86 5.55
CA SER A 11 -7.20 -8.21 5.59
C SER A 11 -6.88 -9.42 4.69
N GLN A 12 -7.70 -10.47 4.75
CA GLN A 12 -7.53 -11.67 3.92
C GLN A 12 -7.82 -11.37 2.44
N ALA A 13 -8.90 -10.63 2.17
CA ALA A 13 -9.31 -10.31 0.82
C ALA A 13 -8.31 -9.35 0.13
N LEU A 14 -7.73 -8.40 0.88
CA LEU A 14 -6.66 -7.54 0.37
C LEU A 14 -5.39 -8.33 0.04
N ALA A 15 -5.00 -9.29 0.89
CA ALA A 15 -3.82 -10.12 0.62
C ALA A 15 -4.00 -10.93 -0.68
N VAL A 16 -5.18 -11.53 -0.87
CA VAL A 16 -5.52 -12.26 -2.11
C VAL A 16 -5.57 -11.32 -3.31
N PHE A 17 -6.18 -10.14 -3.17
CA PHE A 17 -6.19 -9.10 -4.18
C PHE A 17 -4.77 -8.72 -4.61
N ALA A 18 -3.89 -8.43 -3.65
CA ALA A 18 -2.51 -8.02 -3.93
C ALA A 18 -1.74 -9.10 -4.69
N VAL A 19 -1.89 -10.37 -4.28
CA VAL A 19 -1.26 -11.50 -4.99
C VAL A 19 -1.71 -11.58 -6.44
N ARG A 20 -3.01 -11.51 -6.71
CA ARG A 20 -3.54 -11.55 -8.08
C ARG A 20 -3.08 -10.34 -8.88
N GLU A 21 -3.27 -9.14 -8.35
CA GLU A 21 -2.96 -7.90 -9.05
C GLU A 21 -1.48 -7.76 -9.37
N ILE A 22 -0.60 -8.24 -8.49
CA ILE A 22 0.84 -8.06 -8.64
C ILE A 22 1.49 -9.24 -9.40
N LEU A 23 1.11 -10.49 -9.12
CA LEU A 23 1.74 -11.64 -9.77
C LEU A 23 1.19 -11.92 -11.16
N GLU A 24 -0.12 -11.75 -11.38
CA GLU A 24 -0.77 -12.08 -12.65
C GLU A 24 -0.67 -10.94 -13.67
N LYS A 25 -0.43 -9.70 -13.20
CA LYS A 25 -0.27 -8.51 -14.05
C LYS A 25 1.07 -7.83 -13.78
N PRO A 26 2.20 -8.41 -14.24
CA PRO A 26 3.51 -7.79 -14.04
C PRO A 26 3.61 -6.45 -14.79
N LEU A 27 4.32 -5.48 -14.19
CA LEU A 27 4.70 -4.25 -14.90
C LEU A 27 5.85 -4.56 -15.88
N ALA A 28 6.06 -3.70 -16.87
CA ALA A 28 7.20 -3.81 -17.77
C ALA A 28 8.53 -3.77 -16.99
N ASP A 29 9.45 -4.67 -17.33
CA ASP A 29 10.79 -4.79 -16.71
C ASP A 29 10.80 -5.04 -15.19
N GLU A 30 9.66 -5.45 -14.63
CA GLU A 30 9.53 -5.71 -13.20
C GLU A 30 10.10 -7.08 -12.81
N SER A 31 11.06 -7.07 -11.88
CA SER A 31 11.64 -8.32 -11.39
C SER A 31 10.67 -9.11 -10.52
N PRO A 32 10.76 -10.46 -10.48
CA PRO A 32 10.01 -11.28 -9.54
C PRO A 32 10.20 -10.86 -8.08
N GLN A 33 11.41 -10.42 -7.70
CA GLN A 33 11.71 -9.95 -6.35
C GLN A 33 10.96 -8.65 -6.02
N SER A 34 10.84 -7.73 -6.98
CA SER A 34 10.05 -6.50 -6.81
C SER A 34 8.58 -6.80 -6.54
N ARG A 35 8.00 -7.77 -7.25
CA ARG A 35 6.61 -8.22 -7.04
C ARG A 35 6.38 -8.75 -5.63
N ILE A 36 7.26 -9.60 -5.12
CA ILE A 36 7.16 -10.11 -3.74
C ILE A 36 7.28 -8.97 -2.72
N LYS A 37 8.18 -8.01 -2.96
CA LYS A 37 8.33 -6.81 -2.13
C LYS A 37 7.05 -5.97 -2.10
N GLN A 38 6.39 -5.79 -3.24
CA GLN A 38 5.12 -5.07 -3.35
C GLN A 38 3.98 -5.77 -2.60
N ILE A 39 3.86 -7.10 -2.69
CA ILE A 39 2.83 -7.86 -1.94
C ILE A 39 3.03 -7.66 -0.44
N GLY A 40 4.28 -7.75 0.05
CA GLY A 40 4.61 -7.46 1.44
C GLY A 40 4.24 -6.02 1.83
N MET A 41 4.60 -5.06 0.98
CA MET A 41 4.32 -3.64 1.21
C MET A 41 2.82 -3.35 1.31
N VAL A 42 1.98 -3.89 0.42
CA VAL A 42 0.51 -3.69 0.48
C VAL A 42 -0.06 -4.12 1.83
N ASN A 43 0.37 -5.28 2.34
CA ASN A 43 -0.09 -5.77 3.64
C ASN A 43 0.34 -4.84 4.79
N ILE A 44 1.58 -4.35 4.77
CA ILE A 44 2.09 -3.42 5.79
C ILE A 44 1.34 -2.09 5.74
N LEU A 45 1.15 -1.52 4.55
CA LEU A 45 0.40 -0.28 4.37
C LEU A 45 -1.04 -0.43 4.85
N TYR A 46 -1.65 -1.60 4.68
CA TYR A 46 -3.00 -1.84 5.18
C TYR A 46 -3.06 -1.96 6.70
N MET A 47 -2.07 -2.59 7.34
CA MET A 47 -1.97 -2.55 8.80
C MET A 47 -1.81 -1.13 9.33
N MET A 48 -0.96 -0.31 8.68
CA MET A 48 -0.81 1.11 9.02
C MET A 48 -2.12 1.88 8.81
N HIS A 49 -2.82 1.64 7.70
CA HIS A 49 -4.11 2.26 7.40
C HIS A 49 -5.16 1.94 8.47
N GLN A 50 -5.27 0.68 8.89
CA GLN A 50 -6.17 0.29 9.99
C GLN A 50 -5.79 0.93 11.33
N ALA A 51 -4.50 1.13 11.57
CA ALA A 51 -3.99 1.85 12.74
C ALA A 51 -4.14 3.38 12.63
N HIS A 52 -4.72 3.89 11.54
CA HIS A 52 -4.83 5.33 11.23
C HIS A 52 -3.47 6.03 11.16
N GLU A 53 -2.41 5.29 10.84
CA GLU A 53 -1.07 5.83 10.64
C GLU A 53 -0.96 6.44 9.23
N PRO A 54 -0.49 7.70 9.10
CA PRO A 54 -0.30 8.31 7.80
C PRO A 54 0.71 7.52 6.94
N LEU A 55 0.34 7.18 5.71
CA LEU A 55 1.21 6.47 4.77
C LEU A 55 2.17 7.45 4.10
N THR A 56 3.09 8.00 4.88
CA THR A 56 4.19 8.84 4.38
C THR A 56 5.45 8.00 4.19
N LEU A 57 6.37 8.43 3.31
CA LEU A 57 7.66 7.73 3.16
C LEU A 57 8.39 7.54 4.49
N ALA A 58 8.36 8.54 5.37
CA ALA A 58 9.02 8.48 6.66
C ALA A 58 8.41 7.41 7.57
N ASN A 59 7.08 7.36 7.69
CA ASN A 59 6.41 6.37 8.52
C ASN A 59 6.60 4.96 7.97
N VAL A 60 6.51 4.79 6.65
CA VAL A 60 6.73 3.48 6.01
C VAL A 60 8.16 3.00 6.22
N MET A 61 9.16 3.87 6.14
CA MET A 61 10.55 3.51 6.48
C MET A 61 10.68 3.05 7.93
N VAL A 62 10.03 3.74 8.87
CA VAL A 62 10.04 3.35 10.30
C VAL A 62 9.40 1.99 10.51
N PHE A 63 8.24 1.74 9.88
CA PHE A 63 7.51 0.47 10.01
C PHE A 63 8.23 -0.72 9.38
N THR A 64 8.92 -0.50 8.25
CA THR A 64 9.52 -1.58 7.45
C THR A 64 11.01 -1.78 7.71
N GLY A 65 11.71 -0.79 8.27
CA GLY A 65 13.17 -0.76 8.37
C GLY A 65 13.89 -0.61 7.02
N MET A 66 13.15 -0.34 5.94
CA MET A 66 13.72 -0.22 4.59
C MET A 66 14.39 1.14 4.38
N THR A 67 15.31 1.19 3.40
CA THR A 67 15.91 2.44 2.95
C THR A 67 14.89 3.31 2.21
N ARG A 68 15.11 4.63 2.19
CA ARG A 68 14.25 5.57 1.47
C ARG A 68 14.07 5.20 0.00
N GLY A 69 15.15 4.80 -0.67
CA GLY A 69 15.12 4.37 -2.07
C GLY A 69 14.26 3.13 -2.28
N GLY A 70 14.42 2.12 -1.41
CA GLY A 70 13.63 0.89 -1.50
C GLY A 70 12.15 1.10 -1.24
N VAL A 71 11.80 2.00 -0.32
CA VAL A 71 10.40 2.40 -0.11
C VAL A 71 9.87 3.14 -1.34
N ILE A 72 10.58 4.18 -1.83
CA ILE A 72 10.15 4.96 -3.00
C ILE A 72 9.87 4.07 -4.20
N GLU A 73 10.82 3.20 -4.55
CA GLU A 73 10.69 2.27 -5.68
C GLU A 73 9.41 1.45 -5.58
N THR A 74 9.16 0.88 -4.40
CA THR A 74 8.00 0.00 -4.17
C THR A 74 6.69 0.79 -4.20
N MET A 75 6.66 1.97 -3.57
CA MET A 75 5.48 2.84 -3.53
C MET A 75 5.13 3.34 -4.94
N GLU A 76 6.12 3.68 -5.76
CA GLU A 76 5.92 4.10 -7.14
C GLU A 76 5.32 2.99 -8.00
N SER A 77 5.79 1.75 -7.86
CA SER A 77 5.16 0.60 -8.53
C SER A 77 3.69 0.43 -8.12
N LEU A 78 3.37 0.60 -6.82
CA LEU A 78 1.99 0.51 -6.33
C LEU A 78 1.11 1.67 -6.81
N VAL A 79 1.66 2.87 -6.98
CA VAL A 79 0.96 4.01 -7.60
C VAL A 79 0.72 3.75 -9.09
N GLN A 80 1.73 3.25 -9.82
CA GLN A 80 1.61 2.93 -11.24
C GLN A 80 0.53 1.88 -11.51
N ARG A 81 0.31 0.95 -10.56
CA ARG A 81 -0.75 -0.07 -10.60
C ARG A 81 -2.14 0.47 -10.26
N GLY A 82 -2.26 1.70 -9.77
CA GLY A 82 -3.51 2.24 -9.24
C GLY A 82 -3.92 1.60 -7.91
N ILE A 83 -2.99 0.95 -7.18
CA ILE A 83 -3.25 0.44 -5.83
C ILE A 83 -3.17 1.58 -4.82
N LEU A 84 -2.24 2.51 -5.03
CA LEU A 84 -2.08 3.71 -4.23
C LEU A 84 -2.32 4.96 -5.06
N THR A 85 -2.80 6.02 -4.41
CA THR A 85 -2.77 7.39 -4.93
C THR A 85 -1.70 8.18 -4.20
N GLU A 86 -1.02 9.07 -4.90
CA GLU A 86 -0.01 9.96 -4.34
C GLU A 86 -0.53 11.40 -4.26
N THR A 87 -0.26 12.06 -3.14
CA THR A 87 -0.45 13.50 -2.97
C THR A 87 0.78 14.15 -2.36
N MET A 88 0.96 15.45 -2.65
CA MET A 88 1.98 16.27 -2.01
C MET A 88 1.37 16.95 -0.78
N GLY A 89 1.68 16.42 0.41
CA GLY A 89 1.26 16.96 1.70
C GLY A 89 2.32 17.89 2.32
N LYS A 90 1.96 18.55 3.43
CA LYS A 90 2.93 19.21 4.31
C LYS A 90 3.56 18.15 5.22
N ASN A 91 4.86 18.24 5.49
CA ASN A 91 5.48 17.33 6.47
C ASN A 91 4.98 17.61 7.90
N SER A 92 5.30 16.71 8.84
CA SER A 92 4.86 16.77 10.24
C SER A 92 5.24 18.07 10.99
N MET A 93 6.21 18.84 10.48
CA MET A 93 6.64 20.13 11.00
C MET A 93 5.96 21.33 10.32
N GLY A 94 4.99 21.08 9.42
CA GLY A 94 4.28 22.11 8.65
C GLY A 94 5.15 22.86 7.64
N ARG A 95 6.37 22.38 7.35
CA ARG A 95 7.40 23.07 6.55
C ARG A 95 8.02 22.13 5.52
N GLY A 96 7.63 22.27 4.26
CA GLY A 96 8.14 21.45 3.13
C GLY A 96 7.10 20.46 2.61
N THR A 97 7.39 19.85 1.46
CA THR A 97 6.53 18.85 0.79
C THR A 97 6.91 17.43 1.21
N ALA A 98 5.92 16.66 1.65
CA ALA A 98 6.04 15.23 1.89
C ALA A 98 5.13 14.47 0.93
N ARG A 99 5.67 13.45 0.25
CA ARG A 99 4.84 12.50 -0.49
C ARG A 99 4.00 11.73 0.52
N GLN A 100 2.69 11.83 0.37
CA GLN A 100 1.70 11.12 1.14
C GLN A 100 0.94 10.19 0.21
N PHE A 101 0.68 8.99 0.68
CA PHE A 101 -0.01 7.97 -0.07
C PHE A 101 -1.31 7.58 0.61
N GLU A 102 -2.26 7.09 -0.17
CA GLU A 102 -3.51 6.51 0.29
C GLU A 102 -3.85 5.32 -0.60
N PHE A 103 -4.62 4.36 -0.10
CA PHE A 103 -5.17 3.31 -0.95
C PHE A 103 -6.18 3.94 -1.91
N ALA A 104 -6.06 3.58 -3.19
CA ALA A 104 -7.05 4.00 -4.17
C ALA A 104 -8.43 3.44 -3.78
N PRO A 105 -9.51 4.26 -3.77
CA PRO A 105 -10.86 3.81 -3.39
C PRO A 105 -11.33 2.57 -4.15
N GLU A 106 -10.87 2.43 -5.40
CA GLU A 106 -11.16 1.33 -6.31
C GLU A 106 -10.67 -0.02 -5.76
N VAL A 107 -9.57 -0.06 -5.00
CA VAL A 107 -9.04 -1.29 -4.38
C VAL A 107 -10.09 -1.90 -3.47
N PHE A 108 -10.67 -1.09 -2.57
CA PHE A 108 -11.68 -1.58 -1.64
C PHE A 108 -13.02 -1.85 -2.33
N ALA A 109 -13.34 -1.14 -3.42
CA ALA A 109 -14.52 -1.44 -4.22
C ALA A 109 -14.41 -2.82 -4.89
N GLN A 110 -13.24 -3.15 -5.46
CA GLN A 110 -12.97 -4.44 -6.09
C GLN A 110 -12.96 -5.59 -5.07
N ILE A 111 -12.41 -5.35 -3.87
CA ILE A 111 -12.44 -6.35 -2.80
C ILE A 111 -13.87 -6.67 -2.35
N ARG A 112 -14.73 -5.65 -2.27
CA ARG A 112 -16.14 -5.83 -1.88
C ARG A 112 -17.00 -6.48 -2.95
N SER A 113 -16.65 -6.41 -4.23
CA SER A 113 -17.46 -7.01 -5.30
C SER A 113 -17.19 -8.50 -5.50
N VAL A 114 -16.12 -9.04 -4.91
CA VAL A 114 -15.72 -10.45 -5.00
C VAL A 114 -16.14 -11.25 -3.75
N GLY A 115 -16.65 -10.58 -2.71
CA GLY A 115 -17.16 -11.18 -1.47
C GLY A 115 -18.67 -11.20 -1.40
#